data_AF-R9IE45-F1
#
_entry.id   AF-R9IE45-F1
#
_cell.length_a   1.000
_cell.length_b   1.000
_cell.length_c   1.000
_cell.angle_alpha   90.00
_cell.angle_beta   90.00
_cell.angle_gamma   90.00
#
_symmetry.space_group_name_H-M   'P 1'
#
loop_
_entity.id
_entity.type
_entity.pdbx_description
1 polymer ?
#
loop_
_entity_poly.entity_id
_entity_poly.type
_entity_poly.pdbx_seq_one_letter_code
_entity_poly.pdbx_strand_id
1 'polypeptide(L)'
;MADEKKYLEGNYDGEPVQQAVQMTADVVRAVNMPKEIRAVQEAVYEKETERLSYEEKATGEKFEELMRNYIEEDKYHQYLVDGAVLRCTAATTDDFTYAEGETVVLENKNDEVCYITLDVHENPMSVNHLIYATVKDTVQQINITPPKCNCRLAVNRNAERKRIADDMERNKNGVCRHLMELNDAWDNFEVDGTTYLKKVNAVINLFLSEDGKGIVEGPGNIIGEEDGITMTSVLFCKHGGLIMPVTSGQENYITDDKLMNSISDGEKISKKALRAVMELEILNEASRDKGYLVIEDGKLIGIRPHLAGDGYITVGFGDCLQKGDIEFYKDAGRVNRISGFLSDKASEYDLMKNTVIPVDICFEKLIHDITPLYEKAKRDFEADGITLSQNQLDAISIIKYQCYTLGDSAYNAVKNNADRQELYEEVLKKHGIKGNFEFRTNVEMNIYYGNNSDESYEVEGGLSGVIVEPLNEYEE
;
A
#
# COMPACT_ATOMS: atom_id res chain seq x y z
N MET A 1 5.78 27.23 23.23
CA MET A 1 6.78 27.89 22.35
C MET A 1 7.41 26.78 21.56
N ALA A 2 7.36 26.83 20.23
CA ALA A 2 8.05 25.87 19.39
C ALA A 2 9.55 25.90 19.73
N ASP A 3 10.21 24.74 19.78
CA ASP A 3 11.66 24.70 19.98
C ASP A 3 12.34 25.14 18.68
N GLU A 4 12.56 26.45 18.53
CA GLU A 4 13.17 27.07 17.35
C GLU A 4 14.54 26.47 17.00
N LYS A 5 15.20 25.83 17.98
CA LYS A 5 16.51 25.21 17.79
C LYS A 5 16.50 24.11 16.71
N LYS A 6 15.38 23.43 16.50
CA LYS A 6 15.29 22.37 15.48
C LYS A 6 15.41 22.91 14.05
N TYR A 7 15.14 24.21 13.84
CA TYR A 7 15.26 24.86 12.55
C TYR A 7 16.62 25.51 12.31
N LEU A 8 17.56 25.41 13.25
CA LEU A 8 18.93 25.89 13.09
C LEU A 8 19.75 24.85 12.33
N GLU A 9 20.54 25.32 11.38
CA GLU A 9 21.53 24.48 10.70
C GLU A 9 22.76 24.24 11.59
N GLY A 10 23.21 25.27 12.31
CA GLY A 10 24.28 25.16 13.32
C GLY A 10 25.69 24.93 12.79
N ASN A 11 25.84 24.59 11.50
CA ASN A 11 27.13 24.44 10.82
C ASN A 11 27.50 25.74 10.09
N TYR A 12 28.59 26.40 10.52
CA TYR A 12 29.06 27.67 9.94
C TYR A 12 30.52 27.58 9.50
N ASP A 13 30.84 28.12 8.33
CA ASP A 13 32.18 28.03 7.71
C ASP A 13 32.75 29.38 7.24
N GLY A 14 34.05 29.39 6.95
CA GLY A 14 34.79 30.57 6.52
C GLY A 14 35.33 31.43 7.66
N GLU A 15 35.64 32.68 7.36
CA GLU A 15 36.17 33.66 8.32
C GLU A 15 35.12 34.06 9.36
N PRO A 16 35.51 34.58 10.54
CA PRO A 16 34.57 34.90 11.64
C PRO A 16 33.40 35.81 11.23
N VAL A 17 33.62 36.75 10.32
CA VAL A 17 32.56 37.63 9.80
C VAL A 17 31.57 36.85 8.93
N GLN A 18 32.04 35.90 8.11
CA GLN A 18 31.19 35.05 7.28
C GLN A 18 30.34 34.12 8.15
N GLN A 19 30.96 33.49 9.15
CA GLN A 19 30.25 32.66 10.13
C GLN A 19 29.17 33.46 10.89
N ALA A 20 29.48 34.70 11.31
CA ALA A 20 28.50 35.55 11.98
C ALA A 20 27.31 35.92 11.08
N VAL A 21 27.55 36.16 9.79
CA VAL A 21 26.48 36.41 8.81
C VAL A 21 25.62 35.15 8.61
N GLN A 22 26.24 33.97 8.46
CA GLN A 22 25.54 32.70 8.34
C GLN A 22 24.66 32.44 9.58
N MET A 23 25.23 32.57 10.78
CA MET A 23 24.51 32.38 12.05
C MET A 23 23.35 33.36 12.23
N THR A 24 23.53 34.62 11.86
CA THR A 24 22.44 35.62 11.94
C THR A 24 21.31 35.28 10.98
N ALA A 25 21.63 34.88 9.75
CA ALA A 25 20.63 34.47 8.77
C ALA A 25 19.88 33.20 9.20
N ASP A 26 20.59 32.23 9.77
CA ASP A 26 20.05 30.98 10.32
C ASP A 26 19.07 31.26 11.48
N VAL A 27 19.46 32.09 12.45
CA VAL A 27 18.59 32.49 13.58
C VAL A 27 17.34 33.23 13.10
N VAL A 28 17.49 34.22 12.22
CA VAL A 28 16.33 34.97 11.68
C VAL A 28 15.36 34.04 10.98
N ARG A 29 15.86 33.06 10.23
CA ARG A 29 15.05 32.06 9.55
C ARG A 29 14.35 31.14 10.56
N ALA A 30 15.08 30.58 11.51
CA ALA A 30 14.55 29.67 12.53
C ALA A 30 13.42 30.31 13.38
N VAL A 31 13.52 31.61 13.68
CA VAL A 31 12.47 32.36 14.41
C VAL A 31 11.19 32.53 13.58
N ASN A 32 11.31 32.71 12.27
CA ASN A 32 10.15 32.89 11.40
C ASN A 32 9.53 31.57 10.92
N MET A 33 10.31 30.49 10.91
CA MET A 33 9.92 29.20 10.34
C MET A 33 8.63 28.60 10.92
N PRO A 34 8.39 28.63 12.25
CA PRO A 34 7.13 28.13 12.81
C PRO A 34 5.90 28.84 12.24
N LYS A 35 6.01 30.14 11.95
CA LYS A 35 4.90 30.91 11.36
C LYS A 35 4.69 30.57 9.89
N GLU A 36 5.78 30.40 9.14
CA GLU A 36 5.72 30.03 7.73
C GLU A 36 5.15 28.62 7.55
N ILE A 37 5.63 27.64 8.33
CA ILE A 37 5.10 26.28 8.36
C ILE A 37 3.61 26.31 8.67
N ARG A 38 3.20 26.97 9.77
CA ARG A 38 1.79 27.04 10.16
C ARG A 38 0.90 27.65 9.08
N ALA A 39 1.32 28.76 8.47
CA ALA A 39 0.55 29.41 7.42
C ALA A 39 0.34 28.51 6.20
N VAL A 40 1.37 27.74 5.84
CA VAL A 40 1.31 26.78 4.74
C VAL A 40 0.40 25.60 5.09
N GLN A 41 0.53 25.04 6.29
CA GLN A 41 -0.31 23.93 6.74
C GLN A 41 -1.79 24.33 6.81
N GLU A 42 -2.10 25.51 7.36
CA GLU A 42 -3.46 26.06 7.40
C GLU A 42 -4.05 26.22 5.99
N ALA A 43 -3.25 26.71 5.02
CA ALA A 43 -3.70 26.86 3.64
C ALA A 43 -3.97 25.52 2.94
N VAL A 44 -3.15 24.49 3.19
CA VAL A 44 -3.38 23.14 2.64
C VAL A 44 -4.62 22.51 3.30
N TYR A 45 -4.73 22.62 4.62
CA TYR A 45 -5.88 22.10 5.37
C TYR A 45 -7.20 22.72 4.92
N GLU A 46 -7.26 24.05 4.78
CA GLU A 46 -8.46 24.75 4.28
C GLU A 46 -8.85 24.25 2.88
N LYS A 47 -7.87 24.12 1.98
CA LYS A 47 -8.11 23.62 0.61
C LYS A 47 -8.62 22.17 0.60
N GLU A 48 -7.99 21.27 1.36
CA GLU A 48 -8.40 19.86 1.41
C GLU A 48 -9.78 19.68 2.03
N THR A 49 -10.10 20.46 3.06
CA THR A 49 -11.37 20.36 3.77
C THR A 49 -12.52 20.99 2.98
N GLU A 50 -12.26 22.06 2.20
CA GLU A 50 -13.21 22.58 1.21
C GLU A 50 -13.49 21.55 0.12
N ARG A 51 -12.44 20.89 -0.42
CA ARG A 51 -12.58 19.82 -1.41
C ARG A 51 -13.45 18.68 -0.88
N LEU A 52 -13.13 18.15 0.30
CA LEU A 52 -13.88 17.05 0.92
C LEU A 52 -15.32 17.44 1.27
N SER A 53 -15.55 18.65 1.79
CA SER A 53 -16.91 19.16 2.04
C SER A 53 -17.76 19.16 0.79
N TYR A 54 -17.18 19.54 -0.36
CA TYR A 54 -17.86 19.53 -1.63
C TYR A 54 -18.16 18.10 -2.12
N GLU A 55 -17.17 17.21 -2.07
CA GLU A 55 -17.30 15.80 -2.49
C GLU A 55 -18.34 15.05 -1.65
N GLU A 56 -18.29 15.20 -0.33
CA GLU A 56 -19.18 14.54 0.64
C GLU A 56 -20.52 15.25 0.85
N LYS A 57 -20.71 16.40 0.18
CA LYS A 57 -21.88 17.30 0.33
C LYS A 57 -22.16 17.60 1.81
N ALA A 58 -21.11 17.79 2.60
CA ALA A 58 -21.17 17.93 4.05
C ALA A 58 -21.33 19.40 4.45
N THR A 59 -22.35 19.71 5.26
CA THR A 59 -22.60 21.05 5.82
C THR A 59 -23.07 20.94 7.27
N GLY A 60 -22.89 22.00 8.07
CA GLY A 60 -23.31 22.02 9.48
C GLY A 60 -22.67 20.90 10.31
N GLU A 61 -23.47 20.15 11.08
CA GLU A 61 -22.99 19.04 11.92
C GLU A 61 -22.26 17.95 11.13
N LYS A 62 -22.68 17.67 9.88
CA LYS A 62 -22.02 16.69 9.00
C LYS A 62 -20.62 17.16 8.58
N PHE A 63 -20.42 18.47 8.44
CA PHE A 63 -19.10 19.02 8.19
C PHE A 63 -18.21 18.86 9.43
N GLU A 64 -18.71 19.18 10.63
CA GLU A 64 -17.94 18.99 11.87
C GLU A 64 -17.53 17.52 12.09
N GLU A 65 -18.39 16.57 11.73
CA GLU A 65 -18.07 15.14 11.74
C GLU A 65 -17.00 14.76 10.72
N LEU A 66 -17.12 15.24 9.47
CA LEU A 66 -16.10 15.05 8.43
C LEU A 66 -14.73 15.54 8.90
N MET A 67 -14.66 16.71 9.54
CA MET A 67 -13.41 17.27 10.04
C MET A 67 -12.78 16.39 11.13
N ARG A 68 -13.58 15.83 12.05
CA ARG A 68 -13.09 14.89 13.05
C ARG A 68 -12.56 13.62 12.39
N ASN A 69 -13.33 13.04 11.48
CA ASN A 69 -12.93 11.82 10.77
C ASN A 69 -11.68 12.04 9.92
N TYR A 70 -11.51 13.19 9.29
CA TYR A 70 -10.30 13.54 8.53
C TYR A 70 -9.03 13.53 9.38
N ILE A 71 -9.14 13.85 10.68
CA ILE A 71 -8.00 13.85 11.60
C ILE A 71 -7.81 12.47 12.21
N GLU A 72 -8.89 11.86 12.68
CA GLU A 72 -8.88 10.65 13.52
C GLU A 72 -8.89 9.35 12.72
N GLU A 73 -9.35 9.34 11.46
CA GLU A 73 -9.56 8.14 10.66
C GLU A 73 -8.94 8.28 9.27
N ASP A 74 -8.24 7.26 8.78
CA ASP A 74 -7.63 7.25 7.43
C ASP A 74 -8.64 6.93 6.31
N LYS A 75 -9.77 7.63 6.31
CA LYS A 75 -10.86 7.41 5.33
C LYS A 75 -10.75 8.26 4.08
N TYR A 76 -9.98 9.33 4.11
CA TYR A 76 -9.95 10.36 3.06
C TYR A 76 -8.60 10.45 2.36
N HIS A 77 -7.81 9.37 2.43
CA HIS A 77 -6.48 9.24 1.82
C HIS A 77 -5.51 10.36 2.23
N GLN A 78 -5.65 10.87 3.44
CA GLN A 78 -4.89 12.02 3.91
C GLN A 78 -3.51 11.65 4.44
N TYR A 79 -3.28 10.39 4.82
CA TYR A 79 -1.98 9.92 5.27
C TYR A 79 -1.06 9.63 4.09
N LEU A 80 0.23 9.96 4.22
CA LEU A 80 1.21 9.66 3.17
C LEU A 80 1.68 8.22 3.25
N VAL A 81 1.87 7.63 2.09
CA VAL A 81 2.36 6.25 1.93
C VAL A 81 3.55 6.22 1.00
N ASP A 82 4.20 5.06 0.91
CA ASP A 82 5.25 4.80 -0.06
C ASP A 82 4.85 5.22 -1.48
N GLY A 83 5.76 5.93 -2.16
CA GLY A 83 5.50 6.48 -3.49
C GLY A 83 4.75 7.82 -3.52
N ALA A 84 4.41 8.42 -2.36
CA ALA A 84 3.86 9.77 -2.31
C ALA A 84 4.76 10.79 -3.03
N VAL A 85 4.14 11.70 -3.78
CA VAL A 85 4.87 12.75 -4.51
C VAL A 85 4.95 13.99 -3.64
N LEU A 86 6.15 14.51 -3.43
CA LEU A 86 6.44 15.70 -2.64
C LEU A 86 7.09 16.78 -3.52
N ARG A 87 7.07 18.01 -3.02
CA ARG A 87 7.76 19.15 -3.66
C ARG A 87 8.31 20.15 -2.66
N CYS A 88 9.53 20.60 -2.91
CA CYS A 88 10.15 21.69 -2.16
C CYS A 88 9.75 23.07 -2.74
N THR A 89 9.39 24.02 -1.88
CA THR A 89 9.07 25.42 -2.27
C THR A 89 10.26 26.16 -2.92
N ALA A 90 11.48 25.72 -2.62
CA ALA A 90 12.71 26.27 -3.17
C ALA A 90 13.24 25.52 -4.41
N ALA A 91 12.59 24.43 -4.83
CA ALA A 91 13.00 23.70 -6.04
C ALA A 91 12.71 24.52 -7.32
N THR A 92 13.65 24.54 -8.26
CA THR A 92 13.50 25.23 -9.56
C THR A 92 14.36 24.57 -10.64
N THR A 93 13.96 24.76 -11.90
CA THR A 93 14.77 24.39 -13.08
C THR A 93 15.57 25.56 -13.67
N ASP A 94 15.48 26.74 -13.03
CA ASP A 94 16.26 27.91 -13.40
C ASP A 94 17.77 27.67 -13.23
N ASP A 95 18.56 28.41 -14.00
CA ASP A 95 20.02 28.35 -13.93
C ASP A 95 20.50 28.82 -12.55
N PHE A 96 21.53 28.16 -12.03
CA PHE A 96 22.01 28.41 -10.67
C PHE A 96 23.48 28.82 -10.64
N THR A 97 23.75 30.04 -10.19
CA THR A 97 25.13 30.55 -10.04
C THR A 97 25.66 30.24 -8.64
N TYR A 98 26.71 29.42 -8.55
CA TYR A 98 27.29 28.99 -7.27
C TYR A 98 28.61 29.69 -6.94
N ALA A 99 29.28 30.27 -7.94
CA ALA A 99 30.44 31.16 -7.78
C ALA A 99 30.49 32.18 -8.93
N GLU A 100 31.36 33.17 -8.84
CA GLU A 100 31.51 34.21 -9.88
C GLU A 100 31.87 33.57 -11.23
N GLY A 101 31.00 33.75 -12.24
CA GLY A 101 31.16 33.17 -13.58
C GLY A 101 30.82 31.67 -13.69
N GLU A 102 30.44 31.02 -12.60
CA GLU A 102 30.20 29.58 -12.51
C GLU A 102 28.72 29.26 -12.30
N THR A 103 28.10 28.64 -13.30
CA THR A 103 26.64 28.39 -13.34
C THR A 103 26.33 26.93 -13.68
N VAL A 104 25.38 26.36 -12.96
CA VAL A 104 24.76 25.06 -13.28
C VAL A 104 23.54 25.31 -14.14
N VAL A 105 23.61 24.80 -15.38
CA VAL A 105 22.49 24.78 -16.33
C VAL A 105 22.02 23.34 -16.46
N LEU A 106 20.77 23.08 -16.06
CA LEU A 106 20.24 21.72 -16.09
C LEU A 106 20.13 21.20 -17.52
N GLU A 107 20.51 19.94 -17.73
CA GLU A 107 20.29 19.20 -18.98
C GLU A 107 18.79 18.97 -19.22
N ASN A 108 18.04 18.69 -18.15
CA ASN A 108 16.59 18.54 -18.17
C ASN A 108 15.93 19.69 -17.40
N LYS A 109 15.12 20.49 -18.10
CA LYS A 109 14.38 21.62 -17.52
C LYS A 109 12.88 21.34 -17.32
N ASN A 110 12.45 20.09 -17.47
CA ASN A 110 11.06 19.69 -17.18
C ASN A 110 10.78 19.88 -15.69
N ASP A 111 9.64 20.48 -15.37
CA ASP A 111 9.26 20.76 -13.98
C ASP A 111 9.17 19.51 -13.10
N GLU A 112 8.89 18.35 -13.72
CA GLU A 112 8.82 17.05 -13.05
C GLU A 112 10.11 16.65 -12.33
N VAL A 113 11.26 17.16 -12.76
CA VAL A 113 12.55 16.87 -12.08
C VAL A 113 12.65 17.53 -10.70
N CYS A 114 11.74 18.46 -10.39
CA CYS A 114 11.60 19.09 -9.07
C CYS A 114 10.78 18.24 -8.08
N TYR A 115 10.11 17.19 -8.53
CA TYR A 115 9.37 16.29 -7.65
C TYR A 115 10.31 15.36 -6.91
N ILE A 116 9.89 14.99 -5.71
CA ILE A 116 10.53 14.03 -4.83
C ILE A 116 9.54 12.89 -4.65
N THR A 117 9.99 11.65 -4.80
CA THR A 117 9.20 10.48 -4.40
C THR A 117 9.60 10.11 -2.97
N LEU A 118 8.61 10.02 -2.09
CA LEU A 118 8.77 9.52 -0.74
C LEU A 118 8.97 8.00 -0.78
N ASP A 119 10.01 7.53 -0.11
CA ASP A 119 10.34 6.12 -0.01
C ASP A 119 10.32 5.69 1.46
N VAL A 120 9.41 4.79 1.83
CA VAL A 120 9.25 4.32 3.21
C VAL A 120 9.08 2.82 3.26
N HIS A 121 9.61 2.13 2.25
CA HIS A 121 9.49 0.67 2.09
C HIS A 121 9.98 -0.14 3.30
N GLU A 122 10.77 0.47 4.20
CA GLU A 122 11.21 -0.16 5.43
C GLU A 122 10.11 -0.32 6.48
N ASN A 123 9.10 0.55 6.45
CA ASN A 123 8.03 0.54 7.43
C ASN A 123 7.09 -0.66 7.22
N PRO A 124 6.51 -1.23 8.30
CA PRO A 124 5.55 -2.31 8.16
C PRO A 124 4.25 -1.83 7.51
N MET A 125 3.80 -2.58 6.51
CA MET A 125 2.46 -2.46 5.96
C MET A 125 1.42 -2.71 7.06
N SER A 126 0.50 -1.76 7.26
CA SER A 126 -0.37 -1.77 8.44
C SER A 126 -1.86 -1.52 8.18
N VAL A 127 -2.24 -0.88 7.06
CA VAL A 127 -3.65 -0.63 6.69
C VAL A 127 -3.79 -0.67 5.16
N ASN A 128 -4.79 -1.36 4.62
CA ASN A 128 -5.14 -1.42 3.18
C ASN A 128 -3.96 -1.68 2.21
N HIS A 129 -2.97 -2.47 2.62
CA HIS A 129 -1.77 -2.78 1.83
C HIS A 129 -0.83 -1.60 1.57
N LEU A 130 -1.01 -0.53 2.33
CA LEU A 130 -0.21 0.67 2.21
C LEU A 130 0.91 0.66 3.25
N ILE A 131 2.09 1.10 2.82
CA ILE A 131 3.24 1.29 3.69
C ILE A 131 3.23 2.76 4.11
N TYR A 132 2.85 3.01 5.36
CA TYR A 132 2.67 4.37 5.86
C TYR A 132 3.98 5.02 6.24
N ALA A 133 4.06 6.32 5.92
CA ALA A 133 5.13 7.16 6.40
C ALA A 133 4.83 7.71 7.80
N THR A 134 5.89 7.90 8.57
CA THR A 134 5.88 8.47 9.91
C THR A 134 6.72 9.73 9.99
N VAL A 135 6.61 10.44 11.10
CA VAL A 135 7.40 11.65 11.36
C VAL A 135 8.91 11.42 11.38
N LYS A 136 9.39 10.17 11.38
CA LYS A 136 10.82 9.83 11.38
C LYS A 136 11.42 9.58 9.99
N ASP A 137 10.58 9.52 8.95
CA ASP A 137 11.02 9.21 7.59
C ASP A 137 11.61 10.46 6.91
N THR A 138 12.78 10.87 7.37
CA THR A 138 13.43 12.14 6.97
C THR A 138 14.80 11.93 6.34
N VAL A 139 15.28 10.68 6.23
CA VAL A 139 16.67 10.42 5.87
C VAL A 139 16.90 10.67 4.39
N GLN A 140 17.83 11.57 4.07
CA GLN A 140 18.20 11.87 2.68
C GLN A 140 18.80 10.62 2.00
N GLN A 141 18.43 10.39 0.73
CA GLN A 141 18.80 9.21 -0.08
C GLN A 141 18.20 7.87 0.39
N ILE A 142 17.50 7.85 1.53
CA ILE A 142 16.66 6.73 1.93
C ILE A 142 15.22 7.18 1.69
N ASN A 143 14.64 7.93 2.62
CA ASN A 143 13.26 8.37 2.50
C ASN A 143 13.05 9.51 1.50
N ILE A 144 14.04 10.40 1.43
CA ILE A 144 13.96 11.62 0.64
C ILE A 144 15.11 11.64 -0.35
N THR A 145 14.84 11.15 -1.56
CA THR A 145 15.79 11.29 -2.67
C THR A 145 15.77 12.74 -3.17
N PRO A 146 16.90 13.47 -3.17
CA PRO A 146 16.91 14.85 -3.63
C PRO A 146 16.43 14.97 -5.09
N PRO A 147 15.61 16.00 -5.41
CA PRO A 147 15.12 16.21 -6.75
C PRO A 147 16.28 16.57 -7.68
N LYS A 148 16.16 16.22 -8.97
CA LYS A 148 17.18 16.49 -10.00
C LYS A 148 17.11 17.92 -10.52
N CYS A 149 16.98 18.88 -9.61
CA CYS A 149 16.74 20.28 -9.92
C CYS A 149 17.71 21.21 -9.16
N ASN A 150 17.62 22.49 -9.48
CA ASN A 150 18.33 23.55 -8.78
C ASN A 150 17.51 24.11 -7.61
N CYS A 151 18.14 24.96 -6.80
CA CYS A 151 17.51 25.64 -5.68
C CYS A 151 17.39 27.14 -5.95
N ARG A 152 16.28 27.76 -5.55
CA ARG A 152 16.09 29.21 -5.61
C ARG A 152 16.96 29.97 -4.60
N LEU A 153 17.40 29.28 -3.55
CA LEU A 153 18.20 29.87 -2.49
C LEU A 153 19.68 29.72 -2.80
N ALA A 154 20.37 30.87 -2.83
CA ALA A 154 21.78 30.93 -3.14
C ALA A 154 22.63 30.17 -2.12
N VAL A 155 23.80 29.71 -2.58
CA VAL A 155 24.79 29.06 -1.72
C VAL A 155 25.32 30.04 -0.69
N ASN A 156 25.21 29.70 0.59
CA ASN A 156 25.68 30.56 1.69
C ASN A 156 26.89 29.97 2.43
N ARG A 157 27.30 28.72 2.14
CA ARG A 157 28.48 28.07 2.71
C ARG A 157 29.55 27.70 1.69
N ASN A 158 30.81 27.73 2.11
CA ASN A 158 31.92 27.33 1.25
C ASN A 158 31.94 25.81 1.01
N ALA A 159 31.53 25.01 1.99
CA ALA A 159 31.39 23.56 1.85
C ALA A 159 30.35 23.17 0.78
N GLU A 160 29.21 23.86 0.75
CA GLU A 160 28.19 23.69 -0.29
C GLU A 160 28.75 24.01 -1.69
N ARG A 161 29.45 25.16 -1.84
CA ARG A 161 30.08 25.54 -3.11
C ARG A 161 31.05 24.47 -3.59
N LYS A 162 31.85 23.94 -2.68
CA LYS A 162 32.83 22.89 -2.98
C LYS A 162 32.14 21.60 -3.45
N ARG A 163 31.10 21.14 -2.74
CA ARG A 163 30.32 19.95 -3.15
C ARG A 163 29.75 20.10 -4.56
N ILE A 164 29.22 21.29 -4.90
CA ILE A 164 28.71 21.58 -6.24
C ILE A 164 29.84 21.59 -7.28
N ALA A 165 30.96 22.25 -6.98
CA ALA A 165 32.10 22.36 -7.89
C ALA A 165 32.73 20.99 -8.23
N ASP A 166 32.81 20.11 -7.23
CA ASP A 166 33.40 18.77 -7.34
C ASP A 166 32.46 17.76 -8.05
N ASP A 167 31.16 18.07 -8.21
CA ASP A 167 30.20 17.21 -8.92
C ASP A 167 30.28 17.43 -10.44
N MET A 168 30.83 16.43 -11.13
CA MET A 168 30.95 16.41 -12.60
C MET A 168 29.61 16.20 -13.31
N GLU A 169 28.59 15.69 -12.60
CA GLU A 169 27.24 15.42 -13.12
C GLU A 169 26.22 16.46 -12.61
N ARG A 170 26.69 17.62 -12.10
CA ARG A 170 25.82 18.68 -11.56
C ARG A 170 24.80 19.22 -12.55
N ASN A 171 25.12 19.26 -13.84
CA ASN A 171 24.18 19.69 -14.87
C ASN A 171 23.06 18.66 -15.10
N LYS A 172 23.29 17.39 -14.81
CA LYS A 172 22.29 16.33 -14.92
C LYS A 172 21.43 16.21 -13.65
N ASN A 173 22.05 16.38 -12.48
CA ASN A 173 21.42 16.12 -11.18
C ASN A 173 20.99 17.38 -10.44
N GLY A 174 21.41 18.56 -10.87
CA GLY A 174 21.13 19.82 -10.21
C GLY A 174 21.84 20.01 -8.87
N VAL A 175 21.63 21.19 -8.26
CA VAL A 175 22.31 21.57 -7.02
C VAL A 175 21.56 21.19 -5.75
N CYS A 176 20.26 20.87 -5.81
CA CYS A 176 19.47 20.57 -4.62
C CYS A 176 20.07 19.44 -3.78
N ARG A 177 20.62 18.40 -4.42
CA ARG A 177 21.29 17.29 -3.73
C ARG A 177 22.48 17.70 -2.84
N HIS A 178 23.10 18.84 -3.12
CA HIS A 178 24.29 19.34 -2.40
C HIS A 178 23.95 20.34 -1.30
N LEU A 179 22.76 20.94 -1.41
CA LEU A 179 22.24 21.99 -0.52
C LEU A 179 21.20 21.43 0.45
N MET A 180 20.55 20.32 0.13
CA MET A 180 19.53 19.72 0.97
C MET A 180 20.12 19.25 2.29
N GLU A 181 19.58 19.75 3.39
CA GLU A 181 19.85 19.31 4.74
C GLU A 181 18.51 19.24 5.47
N LEU A 182 18.06 18.05 5.84
CA LEU A 182 16.69 17.82 6.33
C LEU A 182 16.64 17.94 7.85
N ASN A 183 15.46 18.27 8.37
CA ASN A 183 15.20 18.24 9.79
C ASN A 183 15.02 16.79 10.29
N ASP A 184 15.22 16.57 11.60
CA ASP A 184 15.21 15.22 12.19
C ASP A 184 13.79 14.61 12.28
N ALA A 185 12.75 15.43 12.11
CA ALA A 185 11.37 14.99 12.08
C ALA A 185 10.50 15.89 11.20
N TRP A 186 9.41 15.33 10.69
CA TRP A 186 8.34 16.07 10.04
C TRP A 186 7.55 16.92 11.06
N ASP A 187 7.08 18.08 10.60
CA ASP A 187 6.14 18.92 11.33
C ASP A 187 4.71 18.59 10.89
N ASN A 188 3.98 17.91 11.75
CA ASN A 188 2.55 17.62 11.57
C ASN A 188 1.69 18.83 11.93
N PHE A 189 0.52 18.97 11.30
CA PHE A 189 -0.41 20.07 11.57
C PHE A 189 -1.30 19.73 12.77
N GLU A 190 -1.20 20.45 13.87
CA GLU A 190 -2.04 20.20 15.05
C GLU A 190 -3.38 20.97 14.94
N VAL A 191 -4.50 20.24 14.88
CA VAL A 191 -5.85 20.81 14.97
C VAL A 191 -6.37 20.57 16.38
N ASP A 192 -6.64 21.65 17.13
CA ASP A 192 -7.18 21.61 18.50
C ASP A 192 -6.44 20.70 19.50
N GLY A 193 -5.15 20.43 19.24
CA GLY A 193 -4.31 19.58 20.07
C GLY A 193 -4.51 18.07 19.84
N THR A 194 -5.24 17.68 18.80
CA THR A 194 -5.39 16.29 18.37
C THR A 194 -4.12 15.80 17.67
N THR A 195 -3.64 14.63 18.07
CA THR A 195 -2.52 13.93 17.43
C THR A 195 -3.01 12.97 16.37
N TYR A 196 -2.22 12.79 15.32
CA TYR A 196 -2.54 11.86 14.23
C TYR A 196 -2.39 10.39 14.63
N LEU A 197 -2.91 9.49 13.78
CA LEU A 197 -2.81 8.06 13.96
C LEU A 197 -1.36 7.62 14.09
N LYS A 198 -1.12 6.77 15.09
CA LYS A 198 0.16 6.10 15.26
C LYS A 198 0.35 5.06 14.16
N LYS A 199 1.55 5.05 13.57
CA LYS A 199 1.98 4.11 12.54
C LYS A 199 3.29 3.47 12.99
N VAL A 200 3.49 2.21 12.62
CA VAL A 200 4.70 1.47 13.02
C VAL A 200 5.88 1.97 12.20
N ASN A 201 6.95 2.38 12.89
CA ASN A 201 8.17 2.85 12.28
C ASN A 201 9.28 1.79 12.38
N ALA A 202 9.99 1.58 11.28
CA ALA A 202 11.21 0.79 11.23
C ALA A 202 12.38 1.63 10.72
N VAL A 203 13.60 1.11 10.88
CA VAL A 203 14.80 1.71 10.28
C VAL A 203 15.59 0.64 9.54
N ILE A 204 16.00 0.94 8.32
CA ILE A 204 16.84 0.08 7.49
C ILE A 204 18.21 -0.08 8.13
N ASN A 205 18.64 -1.33 8.30
CA ASN A 205 20.03 -1.61 8.65
C ASN A 205 20.88 -1.64 7.37
N LEU A 206 21.82 -0.70 7.26
CA LEU A 206 22.76 -0.66 6.14
C LEU A 206 24.03 -1.44 6.47
N PHE A 207 24.31 -2.50 5.69
CA PHE A 207 25.49 -3.36 5.82
C PHE A 207 26.45 -3.13 4.66
N LEU A 208 27.74 -3.41 4.86
CA LEU A 208 28.67 -3.55 3.73
C LEU A 208 28.40 -4.89 3.03
N SER A 209 28.40 -4.89 1.70
CA SER A 209 28.26 -6.11 0.91
C SER A 209 29.40 -7.09 1.19
N GLU A 210 29.15 -8.40 1.03
CA GLU A 210 30.16 -9.44 1.29
C GLU A 210 31.44 -9.25 0.44
N ASP A 211 31.33 -8.58 -0.72
CA ASP A 211 32.46 -8.24 -1.59
C ASP A 211 33.12 -6.89 -1.26
N GLY A 212 32.59 -6.15 -0.27
CA GLY A 212 33.09 -4.86 0.21
C GLY A 212 32.95 -3.71 -0.78
N LYS A 213 32.17 -3.88 -1.85
CA LYS A 213 32.04 -2.90 -2.95
C LYS A 213 30.72 -2.13 -2.96
N GLY A 214 29.82 -2.38 -2.02
CA GLY A 214 28.55 -1.70 -1.91
C GLY A 214 27.98 -1.69 -0.49
N ILE A 215 26.89 -0.97 -0.33
CA ILE A 215 26.03 -1.04 0.86
C ILE A 215 24.84 -1.92 0.48
N VAL A 216 24.50 -2.88 1.32
CA VAL A 216 23.33 -3.76 1.19
C VAL A 216 22.38 -3.46 2.33
N GLU A 217 21.12 -3.32 2.01
CA GLU A 217 20.06 -3.18 2.99
C GLU A 217 19.82 -4.54 3.65
N GLY A 218 19.66 -4.54 4.97
CA GLY A 218 19.19 -5.70 5.72
C GLY A 218 17.97 -5.36 6.57
N PRO A 219 17.44 -6.34 7.31
CA PRO A 219 16.09 -6.28 7.86
C PRO A 219 15.93 -5.06 8.75
N GLY A 220 14.87 -4.29 8.51
CA GLY A 220 14.55 -3.11 9.30
C GLY A 220 14.24 -3.49 10.75
N ASN A 221 14.82 -2.78 11.72
CA ASN A 221 14.44 -2.97 13.11
C ASN A 221 13.21 -2.11 13.39
N ILE A 222 12.12 -2.73 13.85
CA ILE A 222 10.95 -2.00 14.36
C ILE A 222 11.42 -1.20 15.58
N ILE A 223 11.28 0.11 15.52
CA ILE A 223 11.69 1.02 16.58
C ILE A 223 10.53 1.33 17.52
N GLY A 224 9.30 1.38 17.00
CA GLY A 224 8.10 1.64 17.78
C GLY A 224 7.00 2.25 16.94
N GLU A 225 5.99 2.80 17.61
CA GLU A 225 4.89 3.55 17.00
C GLU A 225 5.18 5.06 17.04
N GLU A 226 5.12 5.70 15.88
CA GLU A 226 5.34 7.13 15.70
C GLU A 226 4.11 7.76 15.04
N ASP A 227 3.98 9.08 15.07
CA ASP A 227 2.86 9.73 14.38
C ASP A 227 2.98 9.54 12.87
N GLY A 228 1.90 9.13 12.21
CA GLY A 228 1.80 9.15 10.76
C GLY A 228 1.86 10.58 10.23
N ILE A 229 2.42 10.74 9.03
CA ILE A 229 2.42 12.04 8.33
C ILE A 229 1.27 12.11 7.33
N THR A 230 0.76 13.32 7.10
CA THR A 230 -0.43 13.58 6.27
C THR A 230 -0.13 14.57 5.16
N MET A 231 -1.13 14.84 4.31
CA MET A 231 -1.10 15.87 3.27
C MET A 231 -0.77 17.28 3.81
N THR A 232 -0.98 17.52 5.10
CA THR A 232 -0.65 18.79 5.77
C THR A 232 0.72 18.78 6.46
N SER A 233 1.44 17.67 6.45
CA SER A 233 2.76 17.57 7.08
C SER A 233 3.83 18.29 6.25
N VAL A 234 4.80 18.90 6.93
CA VAL A 234 5.89 19.65 6.30
C VAL A 234 7.23 19.12 6.76
N LEU A 235 8.12 18.82 5.82
CA LEU A 235 9.53 18.55 6.12
C LEU A 235 10.37 19.79 5.82
N PHE A 236 11.04 20.30 6.84
CA PHE A 236 11.91 21.47 6.70
C PHE A 236 13.29 21.06 6.18
N CYS A 237 13.72 21.71 5.09
CA CYS A 237 15.10 21.71 4.63
C CYS A 237 15.80 22.94 5.23
N LYS A 238 16.85 22.74 6.03
CA LYS A 238 17.60 23.77 6.75
C LYS A 238 18.25 24.83 5.84
N HIS A 239 18.46 24.50 4.57
CA HIS A 239 18.82 25.50 3.55
C HIS A 239 17.73 26.56 3.31
N GLY A 240 16.48 26.25 3.71
CA GLY A 240 15.33 27.16 3.74
C GLY A 240 14.14 26.73 2.88
N GLY A 241 14.06 25.46 2.48
CA GLY A 241 12.94 24.93 1.71
C GLY A 241 11.89 24.25 2.58
N LEU A 242 10.61 24.36 2.19
CA LEU A 242 9.53 23.57 2.78
C LEU A 242 9.19 22.45 1.79
N ILE A 243 9.39 21.20 2.20
CA ILE A 243 9.00 20.02 1.42
C ILE A 243 7.59 19.63 1.85
N MET A 244 6.68 19.61 0.88
CA MET A 244 5.25 19.41 1.12
C MET A 244 4.71 18.32 0.21
N PRO A 245 3.66 17.60 0.63
CA PRO A 245 2.95 16.66 -0.23
C PRO A 245 2.28 17.34 -1.41
N VAL A 246 2.36 16.68 -2.55
CA VAL A 246 1.58 16.96 -3.77
C VAL A 246 0.50 15.91 -3.93
N THR A 247 0.82 14.65 -3.64
CA THR A 247 -0.12 13.52 -3.56
C THR A 247 0.14 12.72 -2.29
N SER A 248 -0.85 11.95 -1.84
CA SER A 248 -0.67 11.05 -0.70
C SER A 248 0.05 9.76 -1.05
N GLY A 249 0.21 9.45 -2.34
CA GLY A 249 0.74 8.16 -2.82
C GLY A 249 -0.34 7.07 -2.90
N GLN A 250 -1.41 7.20 -2.14
CA GLN A 250 -2.54 6.26 -2.15
C GLN A 250 -3.20 6.22 -3.55
N GLU A 251 -3.10 7.31 -4.32
CA GLU A 251 -3.51 7.45 -5.72
C GLU A 251 -2.90 6.41 -6.68
N ASN A 252 -1.69 5.92 -6.39
CA ASN A 252 -1.02 4.94 -7.24
C ASN A 252 -1.58 3.52 -7.04
N TYR A 253 -2.21 3.29 -5.89
CA TYR A 253 -2.94 2.07 -5.57
C TYR A 253 -4.41 2.17 -6.04
N ILE A 254 -4.85 3.35 -6.48
CA ILE A 254 -6.19 3.59 -7.03
C ILE A 254 -6.42 2.87 -8.37
N THR A 255 -5.43 2.26 -9.05
CA THR A 255 -5.80 1.35 -10.16
C THR A 255 -6.53 0.10 -9.67
N ASP A 256 -6.29 -0.33 -8.44
CA ASP A 256 -7.08 -1.37 -7.77
C ASP A 256 -8.24 -0.74 -6.98
N ASP A 257 -8.03 0.43 -6.39
CA ASP A 257 -9.04 1.08 -5.55
C ASP A 257 -10.09 1.92 -6.28
N LYS A 258 -9.90 2.38 -7.52
CA LYS A 258 -11.03 2.90 -8.34
C LYS A 258 -11.86 1.76 -8.90
N LEU A 259 -11.33 0.54 -9.00
CA LEU A 259 -12.15 -0.64 -9.26
C LEU A 259 -13.00 -0.97 -8.01
N MET A 260 -12.44 -0.82 -6.81
CA MET A 260 -13.16 -1.08 -5.54
C MET A 260 -14.08 0.08 -5.09
N ASN A 261 -13.67 1.34 -5.20
CA ASN A 261 -14.39 2.53 -4.74
C ASN A 261 -15.29 3.17 -5.81
N SER A 262 -15.22 2.77 -7.09
CA SER A 262 -16.33 3.06 -8.02
C SER A 262 -17.53 2.13 -7.82
N ILE A 263 -17.45 1.20 -6.85
CA ILE A 263 -18.48 0.25 -6.46
C ILE A 263 -18.79 0.38 -4.96
N SER A 264 -18.67 1.59 -4.38
CA SER A 264 -19.08 1.86 -3.00
C SER A 264 -20.60 1.99 -2.81
N ASP A 265 -21.38 1.25 -3.60
CA ASP A 265 -22.83 1.05 -3.43
C ASP A 265 -23.29 -0.30 -4.02
N GLY A 266 -22.36 -1.20 -4.40
CA GLY A 266 -22.67 -2.49 -5.01
C GLY A 266 -22.52 -3.66 -4.04
N GLU A 267 -23.47 -4.61 -4.08
CA GLU A 267 -23.38 -5.91 -3.42
C GLU A 267 -22.01 -6.58 -3.67
N LYS A 268 -21.31 -6.98 -2.60
CA LYS A 268 -20.02 -7.69 -2.63
C LYS A 268 -20.23 -9.20 -2.43
N ILE A 269 -19.18 -10.00 -2.61
CA ILE A 269 -19.21 -11.42 -2.21
C ILE A 269 -19.41 -11.52 -0.70
N SER A 270 -20.27 -12.42 -0.22
CA SER A 270 -20.58 -12.50 1.21
C SER A 270 -19.42 -13.09 2.03
N LYS A 271 -19.35 -12.74 3.32
CA LYS A 271 -18.40 -13.37 4.27
C LYS A 271 -18.53 -14.89 4.30
N LYS A 272 -19.76 -15.39 4.20
CA LYS A 272 -20.07 -16.83 4.21
C LYS A 272 -19.53 -17.51 2.96
N ALA A 273 -19.64 -16.86 1.80
CA ALA A 273 -19.07 -17.36 0.56
C ALA A 273 -17.54 -17.39 0.63
N LEU A 274 -16.91 -16.32 1.11
CA LEU A 274 -15.46 -16.30 1.34
C LEU A 274 -15.02 -17.43 2.27
N ARG A 275 -15.75 -17.65 3.37
CA ARG A 275 -15.50 -18.77 4.27
C ARG A 275 -15.61 -20.13 3.58
N ALA A 276 -16.68 -20.34 2.82
CA ALA A 276 -16.90 -21.58 2.07
C ALA A 276 -15.78 -21.83 1.06
N VAL A 277 -15.30 -20.81 0.35
CA VAL A 277 -14.12 -20.93 -0.53
C VAL A 277 -12.91 -21.36 0.28
N MET A 278 -12.58 -20.67 1.36
CA MET A 278 -11.42 -21.04 2.19
C MET A 278 -11.47 -22.51 2.61
N GLU A 279 -12.63 -23.00 3.06
CA GLU A 279 -12.82 -24.39 3.52
C GLU A 279 -12.75 -25.41 2.38
N LEU A 280 -13.34 -25.09 1.22
CA LEU A 280 -13.25 -25.90 0.01
C LEU A 280 -11.82 -26.02 -0.50
N GLU A 281 -11.02 -24.95 -0.42
CA GLU A 281 -9.66 -24.91 -0.96
C GLU A 281 -8.65 -25.54 0.01
N ILE A 282 -8.62 -25.09 1.28
CA ILE A 282 -7.53 -25.47 2.18
C ILE A 282 -7.87 -25.48 3.67
N LEU A 283 -8.87 -24.74 4.12
CA LEU A 283 -9.24 -24.61 5.54
C LEU A 283 -10.08 -25.81 5.99
N ASN A 284 -9.54 -27.02 5.85
CA ASN A 284 -10.19 -28.29 6.17
C ASN A 284 -9.25 -29.22 6.96
N GLU A 285 -9.83 -30.26 7.56
CA GLU A 285 -9.12 -31.23 8.40
C GLU A 285 -7.95 -31.89 7.67
N ALA A 286 -8.13 -32.25 6.39
CA ALA A 286 -7.09 -32.92 5.62
C ALA A 286 -5.84 -32.05 5.42
N SER A 287 -6.01 -30.75 5.18
CA SER A 287 -4.91 -29.79 5.05
C SER A 287 -4.24 -29.48 6.39
N ARG A 288 -5.01 -29.46 7.48
CA ARG A 288 -4.48 -29.37 8.84
C ARG A 288 -3.58 -30.57 9.15
N ASP A 289 -4.03 -31.78 8.88
CA ASP A 289 -3.30 -33.02 9.15
C ASP A 289 -2.02 -33.14 8.31
N LYS A 290 -2.04 -32.59 7.09
CA LYS A 290 -0.84 -32.48 6.22
C LYS A 290 0.13 -31.39 6.65
N GLY A 291 -0.23 -30.56 7.64
CA GLY A 291 0.61 -29.49 8.16
C GLY A 291 0.68 -28.26 7.26
N TYR A 292 -0.28 -28.06 6.37
CA TYR A 292 -0.31 -26.88 5.49
C TYR A 292 -0.77 -25.64 6.24
N LEU A 293 -1.63 -25.80 7.25
CA LEU A 293 -2.16 -24.71 8.06
C LEU A 293 -1.27 -24.45 9.29
N VAL A 294 -0.97 -23.18 9.55
CA VAL A 294 -0.30 -22.74 10.78
C VAL A 294 -1.35 -22.08 11.67
N ILE A 295 -1.78 -22.79 12.70
CA ILE A 295 -2.85 -22.35 13.60
C ILE A 295 -2.27 -22.20 15.01
N GLU A 296 -2.43 -21.02 15.60
CA GLU A 296 -2.03 -20.70 16.97
C GLU A 296 -3.23 -20.16 17.74
N ASP A 297 -3.51 -20.73 18.92
CA ASP A 297 -4.64 -20.34 19.77
C ASP A 297 -6.00 -20.28 19.03
N GLY A 298 -6.20 -21.18 18.07
CA GLY A 298 -7.42 -21.26 17.25
C GLY A 298 -7.48 -20.25 16.11
N LYS A 299 -6.46 -19.40 15.93
CA LYS A 299 -6.32 -18.44 14.83
C LYS A 299 -5.42 -18.99 13.74
N LEU A 300 -5.82 -18.83 12.48
CA LEU A 300 -4.98 -19.12 11.33
C LEU A 300 -3.96 -17.98 11.19
N ILE A 301 -2.67 -18.28 11.38
CA ILE A 301 -1.58 -17.29 11.26
C ILE A 301 -0.98 -17.29 9.85
N GLY A 302 -1.02 -18.43 9.17
CA GLY A 302 -0.52 -18.54 7.81
C GLY A 302 -0.70 -19.91 7.18
N ILE A 303 -0.37 -19.99 5.90
CA ILE A 303 -0.54 -21.17 5.05
C ILE A 303 0.79 -21.49 4.37
N ARG A 304 1.17 -22.76 4.33
CA ARG A 304 2.36 -23.22 3.61
C ARG A 304 2.03 -23.54 2.15
N PRO A 305 2.94 -23.26 1.19
CA PRO A 305 2.81 -23.77 -0.16
C PRO A 305 2.64 -25.29 -0.15
N HIS A 306 1.79 -25.80 -1.01
CA HIS A 306 1.52 -27.23 -1.13
C HIS A 306 1.30 -27.62 -2.59
N LEU A 307 1.34 -28.92 -2.87
CA LEU A 307 0.94 -29.43 -4.18
C LEU A 307 -0.54 -29.79 -4.15
N ALA A 308 -1.31 -29.22 -5.07
CA ALA A 308 -2.69 -29.60 -5.30
C ALA A 308 -2.77 -31.00 -5.94
N GLY A 309 -3.98 -31.56 -6.02
CA GLY A 309 -4.22 -32.92 -6.54
C GLY A 309 -3.77 -33.12 -7.99
N ASP A 310 -3.63 -32.05 -8.76
CA ASP A 310 -3.14 -32.03 -10.14
C ASP A 310 -1.63 -31.79 -10.26
N GLY A 311 -0.93 -31.63 -9.13
CA GLY A 311 0.52 -31.49 -9.04
C GLY A 311 1.05 -30.07 -9.23
N TYR A 312 0.17 -29.07 -9.38
CA TYR A 312 0.58 -27.66 -9.37
C TYR A 312 0.84 -27.19 -7.94
N ILE A 313 1.73 -26.19 -7.81
CA ILE A 313 1.96 -25.54 -6.53
C ILE A 313 0.82 -24.57 -6.29
N THR A 314 0.20 -24.69 -5.13
CA THR A 314 -0.86 -23.83 -4.66
C THR A 314 -0.44 -23.14 -3.37
N VAL A 315 -0.81 -21.87 -3.26
CA VAL A 315 -0.56 -20.98 -2.12
C VAL A 315 -1.89 -20.43 -1.62
N GLY A 316 -1.92 -20.08 -0.33
CA GLY A 316 -3.08 -19.41 0.27
C GLY A 316 -4.37 -20.21 0.11
N PHE A 317 -5.46 -19.50 -0.15
CA PHE A 317 -6.80 -20.09 -0.30
C PHE A 317 -7.07 -20.51 -1.75
N GLY A 318 -6.23 -21.38 -2.31
CA GLY A 318 -6.46 -21.97 -3.65
C GLY A 318 -5.76 -21.27 -4.83
N ASP A 319 -4.81 -20.38 -4.58
CA ASP A 319 -4.05 -19.70 -5.63
C ASP A 319 -3.02 -20.63 -6.27
N CYS A 320 -3.31 -21.12 -7.47
CA CYS A 320 -2.38 -21.93 -8.26
C CYS A 320 -1.28 -21.02 -8.84
N LEU A 321 -0.08 -21.04 -8.25
CA LEU A 321 1.02 -20.15 -8.63
C LEU A 321 1.37 -20.27 -10.12
N GLN A 322 1.14 -19.18 -10.87
CA GLN A 322 1.56 -19.04 -12.26
C GLN A 322 2.69 -18.00 -12.40
N LYS A 323 3.23 -17.94 -13.61
CA LYS A 323 4.22 -16.95 -14.02
C LYS A 323 3.59 -15.54 -13.99
N GLY A 324 3.81 -14.82 -12.89
CA GLY A 324 3.25 -13.48 -12.65
C GLY A 324 2.72 -13.34 -11.22
N ASP A 325 2.09 -14.39 -10.69
CA ASP A 325 1.59 -14.39 -9.29
C ASP A 325 2.74 -14.24 -8.29
N ILE A 326 3.93 -14.73 -8.65
CA ILE A 326 5.11 -14.56 -7.81
C ILE A 326 5.45 -13.06 -7.61
N GLU A 327 5.15 -12.18 -8.58
CA GLU A 327 5.38 -10.73 -8.43
C GLU A 327 4.47 -10.12 -7.36
N PHE A 328 3.22 -10.59 -7.28
CA PHE A 328 2.34 -10.28 -6.15
C PHE A 328 3.04 -10.65 -4.84
N TYR A 329 3.55 -11.86 -4.69
CA TYR A 329 4.25 -12.25 -3.46
C TYR A 329 5.66 -11.64 -3.27
N LYS A 330 6.25 -10.98 -4.29
CA LYS A 330 7.64 -10.48 -4.31
C LYS A 330 7.79 -8.97 -4.15
N ASP A 331 6.70 -8.21 -4.12
CA ASP A 331 6.77 -6.75 -4.08
C ASP A 331 7.62 -6.22 -2.89
N ALA A 332 8.29 -5.08 -3.06
CA ALA A 332 9.43 -4.65 -2.24
C ALA A 332 9.12 -4.55 -0.72
N GLY A 333 7.87 -4.27 -0.33
CA GLY A 333 7.40 -4.29 1.07
C GLY A 333 7.10 -5.68 1.65
N ARG A 334 6.99 -6.72 0.81
CA ARG A 334 6.77 -8.14 1.17
C ARG A 334 8.10 -8.92 1.31
N VAL A 335 9.22 -8.26 1.02
CA VAL A 335 10.58 -8.84 0.89
C VAL A 335 11.13 -9.44 2.19
N ASN A 336 10.66 -9.00 3.36
CA ASN A 336 11.19 -9.48 4.65
C ASN A 336 10.50 -10.74 5.22
N ARG A 337 9.50 -11.35 4.54
CA ARG A 337 8.85 -12.59 5.04
C ARG A 337 8.96 -13.84 4.14
N ILE A 338 9.10 -13.72 2.81
CA ILE A 338 8.80 -14.87 1.92
C ILE A 338 9.69 -14.98 0.66
N SER A 339 10.37 -13.91 0.23
CA SER A 339 10.75 -13.72 -1.19
C SER A 339 12.06 -14.37 -1.68
N GLY A 340 12.81 -15.09 -0.84
CA GLY A 340 14.02 -15.80 -1.29
C GLY A 340 13.76 -17.11 -2.04
N PHE A 341 12.58 -17.73 -1.88
CA PHE A 341 12.41 -19.16 -2.19
C PHE A 341 11.18 -19.53 -3.02
N LEU A 342 10.23 -18.61 -3.28
CA LEU A 342 9.02 -18.94 -4.05
C LEU A 342 9.29 -19.08 -5.55
N SER A 343 8.71 -20.13 -6.13
CA SER A 343 8.80 -20.50 -7.54
C SER A 343 7.48 -21.06 -8.05
N ASP A 344 7.15 -20.81 -9.31
CA ASP A 344 6.01 -21.44 -10.01
C ASP A 344 6.36 -22.85 -10.53
N LYS A 345 7.60 -23.29 -10.33
CA LYS A 345 8.07 -24.59 -10.81
C LYS A 345 7.95 -25.65 -9.73
N ALA A 346 7.15 -26.68 -9.99
CA ALA A 346 6.99 -27.82 -9.08
C ALA A 346 8.31 -28.51 -8.70
N SER A 347 9.31 -28.50 -9.58
CA SER A 347 10.66 -29.02 -9.30
C SER A 347 11.41 -28.27 -8.20
N GLU A 348 11.00 -27.04 -7.89
CA GLU A 348 11.59 -26.16 -6.87
C GLU A 348 10.75 -26.15 -5.58
N TYR A 349 9.64 -26.90 -5.51
CA TYR A 349 8.73 -26.98 -4.37
C TYR A 349 9.42 -27.27 -3.03
N ASP A 350 10.39 -28.19 -3.04
CA ASP A 350 11.13 -28.57 -1.82
C ASP A 350 11.88 -27.39 -1.17
N LEU A 351 12.17 -26.33 -1.92
CA LEU A 351 12.82 -25.11 -1.42
C LEU A 351 11.88 -24.20 -0.64
N MET A 352 10.56 -24.32 -0.84
CA MET A 352 9.57 -23.38 -0.30
C MET A 352 8.43 -24.02 0.50
N LYS A 353 8.27 -25.35 0.47
CA LYS A 353 7.19 -26.06 1.19
C LYS A 353 7.09 -25.78 2.70
N ASN A 354 8.17 -25.29 3.30
CA ASN A 354 8.22 -24.96 4.73
C ASN A 354 7.97 -23.47 5.01
N THR A 355 7.95 -22.63 3.97
CA THR A 355 7.68 -21.20 4.08
C THR A 355 6.26 -20.99 4.55
N VAL A 356 6.07 -20.16 5.57
CA VAL A 356 4.75 -19.80 6.08
C VAL A 356 4.36 -18.48 5.43
N ILE A 357 3.27 -18.49 4.68
CA ILE A 357 2.71 -17.30 4.05
C ILE A 357 1.66 -16.75 5.01
N PRO A 358 1.84 -15.53 5.52
CA PRO A 358 0.89 -14.88 6.44
C PRO A 358 -0.55 -14.86 5.92
N VAL A 359 -1.51 -15.04 6.84
CA VAL A 359 -2.94 -15.18 6.51
C VAL A 359 -3.55 -13.94 5.86
N ASP A 360 -3.08 -12.75 6.24
CA ASP A 360 -3.42 -11.45 5.63
C ASP A 360 -3.09 -11.47 4.14
N ILE A 361 -1.86 -11.85 3.77
CA ILE A 361 -1.44 -11.95 2.36
C ILE A 361 -2.25 -13.01 1.60
N CYS A 362 -2.54 -14.15 2.23
CA CYS A 362 -3.40 -15.17 1.62
C CYS A 362 -4.83 -14.67 1.38
N PHE A 363 -5.37 -13.89 2.32
CA PHE A 363 -6.70 -13.31 2.21
C PHE A 363 -6.76 -12.23 1.14
N GLU A 364 -5.75 -11.36 1.07
CA GLU A 364 -5.58 -10.36 0.01
C GLU A 364 -5.66 -10.98 -1.37
N LYS A 365 -4.87 -12.03 -1.60
CA LYS A 365 -4.86 -12.72 -2.89
C LYS A 365 -6.22 -13.32 -3.22
N LEU A 366 -6.90 -13.92 -2.23
CA LEU A 366 -8.25 -14.43 -2.40
C LEU A 366 -9.21 -13.32 -2.86
N ILE A 367 -9.22 -12.16 -2.18
CA ILE A 367 -10.09 -11.03 -2.54
C ILE A 367 -9.75 -10.48 -3.93
N HIS A 368 -8.46 -10.30 -4.23
CA HIS A 368 -7.97 -9.85 -5.53
C HIS A 368 -8.47 -10.75 -6.67
N ASP A 369 -8.43 -12.07 -6.45
CA ASP A 369 -8.79 -13.03 -7.50
C ASP A 369 -10.30 -13.25 -7.63
N ILE A 370 -11.06 -13.24 -6.53
CA ILE A 370 -12.49 -13.57 -6.54
C ILE A 370 -13.40 -12.39 -6.88
N THR A 371 -13.03 -11.16 -6.49
CA THR A 371 -13.85 -9.97 -6.70
C THR A 371 -14.16 -9.71 -8.18
N PRO A 372 -13.19 -9.75 -9.11
CA PRO A 372 -13.47 -9.56 -10.53
C PRO A 372 -14.40 -10.64 -11.11
N LEU A 373 -14.36 -11.85 -10.55
CA LEU A 373 -15.21 -12.97 -11.00
C LEU A 373 -16.67 -12.77 -10.59
N TYR A 374 -16.89 -12.28 -9.36
CA TYR A 374 -18.19 -11.90 -8.82
C TYR A 374 -18.83 -10.79 -9.65
N GLU A 375 -18.12 -9.67 -9.81
CA GLU A 375 -18.62 -8.54 -10.59
C GLU A 375 -18.93 -8.92 -12.03
N LYS A 376 -18.05 -9.71 -12.65
CA LYS A 376 -18.27 -10.17 -14.02
C LYS A 376 -19.52 -11.06 -14.10
N ALA A 377 -19.74 -11.94 -13.13
CA ALA A 377 -20.94 -12.78 -13.11
C ALA A 377 -22.21 -11.92 -13.04
N LYS A 378 -22.25 -10.94 -12.13
CA LYS A 378 -23.35 -10.00 -12.01
C LYS A 378 -23.61 -9.25 -13.32
N ARG A 379 -22.57 -8.63 -13.88
CA ARG A 379 -22.66 -7.89 -15.16
C ARG A 379 -23.15 -8.76 -16.32
N ASP A 380 -22.63 -9.99 -16.44
CA ASP A 380 -23.00 -10.89 -17.55
C ASP A 380 -24.50 -11.25 -17.48
N PHE A 381 -25.03 -11.62 -16.31
CA PHE A 381 -26.43 -12.00 -16.15
C PHE A 381 -27.39 -10.79 -16.19
N GLU A 382 -27.00 -9.65 -15.65
CA GLU A 382 -27.78 -8.41 -15.75
C GLU A 382 -27.92 -7.95 -17.22
N ALA A 383 -26.87 -8.12 -18.03
CA ALA A 383 -26.92 -7.83 -19.46
C ALA A 383 -27.92 -8.73 -20.21
N ASP A 384 -28.18 -9.93 -19.69
CA ASP A 384 -29.19 -10.86 -20.16
C ASP A 384 -30.58 -10.62 -19.53
N GLY A 385 -30.73 -9.60 -18.70
CA GLY A 385 -31.99 -9.24 -18.02
C GLY A 385 -32.33 -10.15 -16.84
N ILE A 386 -31.32 -10.83 -16.26
CA ILE A 386 -31.48 -11.74 -15.13
C ILE A 386 -30.85 -11.10 -13.89
N THR A 387 -31.65 -10.96 -12.84
CA THR A 387 -31.16 -10.54 -11.52
C THR A 387 -31.02 -11.76 -10.64
N LEU A 388 -29.78 -12.07 -10.25
CA LEU A 388 -29.46 -13.17 -9.35
C LEU A 388 -29.50 -12.69 -7.90
N SER A 389 -29.85 -13.58 -6.97
CA SER A 389 -29.73 -13.31 -5.54
C SER A 389 -28.27 -13.38 -5.07
N GLN A 390 -27.99 -12.85 -3.88
CA GLN A 390 -26.65 -12.89 -3.27
C GLN A 390 -26.05 -14.30 -3.25
N ASN A 391 -26.81 -15.30 -2.79
CA ASN A 391 -26.32 -16.69 -2.73
C ASN A 391 -26.09 -17.31 -4.12
N GLN A 392 -26.86 -16.90 -5.14
CA GLN A 392 -26.62 -17.33 -6.51
C GLN A 392 -25.32 -16.71 -7.07
N LEU A 393 -25.08 -15.43 -6.82
CA LEU A 393 -23.85 -14.74 -7.19
C LEU A 393 -22.63 -15.32 -6.45
N ASP A 394 -22.78 -15.57 -5.16
CA ASP A 394 -21.76 -16.25 -4.34
C ASP A 394 -21.39 -17.60 -4.95
N ALA A 395 -22.37 -18.48 -5.16
CA ALA A 395 -22.13 -19.81 -5.73
C ALA A 395 -21.45 -19.76 -7.11
N ILE A 396 -21.90 -18.87 -8.00
CA ILE A 396 -21.29 -18.70 -9.32
C ILE A 396 -19.83 -18.20 -9.20
N SER A 397 -19.56 -17.32 -8.23
CA SER A 397 -18.21 -16.81 -7.99
C SER A 397 -17.27 -17.92 -7.50
N ILE A 398 -17.75 -18.81 -6.62
CA ILE A 398 -17.01 -19.98 -6.15
C ILE A 398 -16.69 -20.95 -7.30
N ILE A 399 -17.67 -21.21 -8.18
CA ILE A 399 -17.47 -22.04 -9.37
C ILE A 399 -16.41 -21.43 -10.28
N LYS A 400 -16.51 -20.11 -10.53
CA LYS A 400 -15.57 -19.39 -11.39
C LYS A 400 -14.20 -19.25 -10.76
N TYR A 401 -14.07 -19.20 -9.43
CA TYR A 401 -12.77 -19.18 -8.77
C TYR A 401 -11.95 -20.43 -9.12
N GLN A 402 -12.61 -21.59 -9.12
CA GLN A 402 -11.99 -22.86 -9.50
C GLN A 402 -11.71 -22.99 -11.01
N CYS A 403 -12.65 -22.53 -11.83
CA CYS A 403 -12.69 -22.86 -13.26
C CYS A 403 -12.40 -21.67 -14.21
N TYR A 404 -12.19 -20.47 -13.67
CA TYR A 404 -12.19 -19.15 -14.32
C TYR A 404 -13.49 -18.76 -15.06
N THR A 405 -14.31 -19.74 -15.45
CA THR A 405 -15.55 -19.57 -16.20
C THR A 405 -16.59 -20.58 -15.75
N LEU A 406 -17.86 -20.19 -15.82
CA LEU A 406 -19.01 -21.08 -15.62
C LEU A 406 -19.17 -22.08 -16.79
N GLY A 407 -18.76 -21.68 -18.00
CA GLY A 407 -18.95 -22.46 -19.23
C GLY A 407 -20.35 -22.30 -19.84
N ASP A 408 -20.44 -22.42 -21.17
CA ASP A 408 -21.67 -22.10 -21.91
C ASP A 408 -22.88 -22.91 -21.48
N SER A 409 -22.71 -24.22 -21.20
CA SER A 409 -23.84 -25.08 -20.82
C SER A 409 -24.41 -24.71 -19.45
N ALA A 410 -23.56 -24.52 -18.44
CA ALA A 410 -24.00 -24.12 -17.10
C ALA A 410 -24.53 -22.68 -17.07
N TYR A 411 -23.93 -21.78 -17.86
CA TYR A 411 -24.46 -20.43 -18.05
C TYR A 411 -25.88 -20.46 -18.64
N ASN A 412 -26.12 -21.29 -19.66
CA ASN A 412 -27.45 -21.48 -20.23
C ASN A 412 -28.43 -22.14 -19.25
N ALA A 413 -27.98 -23.07 -18.41
CA ALA A 413 -28.80 -23.67 -17.37
C ALA A 413 -29.28 -22.61 -16.36
N VAL A 414 -28.39 -21.72 -15.90
CA VAL A 414 -28.76 -20.56 -15.06
C VAL A 414 -29.76 -19.66 -15.80
N LYS A 415 -29.48 -19.32 -17.06
CA LYS A 415 -30.33 -18.47 -17.89
C LYS A 415 -31.75 -19.01 -18.06
N ASN A 416 -31.88 -20.33 -18.14
CA ASN A 416 -33.16 -21.02 -18.29
C ASN A 416 -33.82 -21.35 -16.95
N ASN A 417 -33.26 -20.91 -15.82
CA ASN A 417 -33.73 -21.23 -14.48
C ASN A 417 -33.88 -22.75 -14.27
N ALA A 418 -32.84 -23.49 -14.67
CA ALA A 418 -32.75 -24.93 -14.54
C ALA A 418 -32.92 -25.39 -13.09
N ASP A 419 -33.38 -26.62 -12.90
CA ASP A 419 -33.43 -27.22 -11.57
C ASP A 419 -32.03 -27.61 -11.05
N ARG A 420 -31.97 -27.95 -9.75
CA ARG A 420 -30.70 -28.29 -9.08
C ARG A 420 -29.94 -29.41 -9.78
N GLN A 421 -30.64 -30.43 -10.29
CA GLN A 421 -29.98 -31.58 -10.89
C GLN A 421 -29.38 -31.21 -12.25
N GLU A 422 -30.11 -30.46 -13.06
CA GLU A 422 -29.63 -29.99 -14.35
C GLU A 422 -28.41 -29.07 -14.21
N LEU A 423 -28.47 -28.05 -13.34
CA LEU A 423 -27.30 -27.17 -13.12
C LEU A 423 -26.12 -27.93 -12.51
N TYR A 424 -26.37 -28.84 -11.58
CA TYR A 424 -25.33 -29.71 -11.01
C TYR A 424 -24.60 -30.48 -12.11
N GLU A 425 -25.33 -31.11 -13.03
CA GLU A 425 -24.72 -31.90 -14.12
C GLU A 425 -23.90 -31.03 -15.07
N GLU A 426 -24.37 -29.83 -15.40
CA GLU A 426 -23.62 -28.92 -16.27
C GLU A 426 -22.37 -28.34 -15.61
N VAL A 427 -22.44 -27.98 -14.32
CA VAL A 427 -21.27 -27.53 -13.55
C VAL A 427 -20.29 -28.69 -13.34
N LEU A 428 -20.78 -29.90 -13.04
CA LEU A 428 -19.94 -31.07 -12.88
C LEU A 428 -19.23 -31.46 -14.18
N LYS A 429 -19.85 -31.29 -15.36
CA LYS A 429 -19.15 -31.48 -16.64
C LYS A 429 -17.96 -30.52 -16.80
N LYS A 430 -18.06 -29.31 -16.24
CA LYS A 430 -16.99 -28.32 -16.27
C LYS A 430 -15.86 -28.68 -15.30
N HIS A 431 -16.18 -29.04 -14.06
CA HIS A 431 -15.20 -29.46 -13.05
C HIS A 431 -14.56 -30.84 -13.36
N GLY A 432 -15.37 -31.80 -13.81
CA GLY A 432 -15.05 -33.22 -13.97
C GLY A 432 -14.06 -33.57 -15.09
N ILE A 433 -13.51 -32.58 -15.79
CA ILE A 433 -12.45 -32.81 -16.79
C ILE A 433 -11.12 -33.20 -16.11
N LYS A 434 -10.94 -32.94 -14.80
CA LYS A 434 -9.65 -33.15 -14.10
C LYS A 434 -9.70 -33.78 -12.68
N GLY A 435 -10.84 -34.27 -12.16
CA GLY A 435 -10.88 -34.88 -10.81
C GLY A 435 -12.28 -35.22 -10.29
N ASN A 436 -12.37 -35.72 -9.04
CA ASN A 436 -13.64 -35.94 -8.33
C ASN A 436 -14.07 -34.64 -7.63
N PHE A 437 -14.89 -33.85 -8.30
CA PHE A 437 -15.41 -32.58 -7.81
C PHE A 437 -16.87 -32.66 -7.34
N GLU A 438 -17.44 -33.86 -7.21
CA GLU A 438 -18.85 -34.04 -6.79
C GLU A 438 -19.15 -33.37 -5.46
N PHE A 439 -18.23 -33.47 -4.50
CA PHE A 439 -18.35 -32.82 -3.19
C PHE A 439 -18.47 -31.30 -3.33
N ARG A 440 -17.53 -30.68 -4.06
CA ARG A 440 -17.50 -29.23 -4.29
C ARG A 440 -18.77 -28.77 -5.00
N THR A 441 -19.15 -29.44 -6.09
CA THR A 441 -20.35 -29.08 -6.83
C THR A 441 -21.59 -29.17 -5.95
N ASN A 442 -21.67 -30.13 -5.01
CA ASN A 442 -22.78 -30.19 -4.08
C ASN A 442 -22.85 -28.98 -3.14
N VAL A 443 -21.71 -28.52 -2.59
CA VAL A 443 -21.65 -27.29 -1.78
C VAL A 443 -22.09 -26.09 -2.62
N GLU A 444 -21.56 -25.93 -3.83
CA GLU A 444 -21.93 -24.84 -4.75
C GLU A 444 -23.44 -24.84 -5.05
N MET A 445 -24.04 -26.02 -5.25
CA MET A 445 -25.49 -26.16 -5.47
C MET A 445 -26.32 -25.91 -4.21
N ASN A 446 -25.82 -26.27 -3.03
CA ASN A 446 -26.49 -25.99 -1.76
C ASN A 446 -26.53 -24.48 -1.51
N ILE A 447 -25.46 -23.75 -1.85
CA ILE A 447 -25.42 -22.29 -1.80
C ILE A 447 -26.41 -21.72 -2.83
N TYR A 448 -26.31 -22.14 -4.10
CA TYR A 448 -27.10 -21.58 -5.20
C TYR A 448 -28.62 -21.73 -5.00
N TYR A 449 -29.08 -22.93 -4.64
CA TYR A 449 -30.51 -23.21 -4.41
C TYR A 449 -30.94 -23.04 -2.94
N GLY A 450 -30.00 -22.65 -2.09
CA GLY A 450 -30.24 -22.39 -0.67
C GLY A 450 -31.02 -21.10 -0.45
N ASN A 451 -31.20 -20.78 0.83
CA ASN A 451 -31.94 -19.60 1.29
C ASN A 451 -31.04 -18.54 1.93
N ASN A 452 -29.74 -18.54 1.57
CA ASN A 452 -28.72 -17.66 2.15
C ASN A 452 -28.50 -17.84 3.67
N SER A 453 -28.94 -18.97 4.24
CA SER A 453 -28.66 -19.35 5.63
C SER A 453 -27.24 -19.88 5.79
N ASP A 454 -26.70 -19.86 7.01
CA ASP A 454 -25.38 -20.44 7.29
C ASP A 454 -25.29 -21.92 6.89
N GLU A 455 -26.39 -22.67 7.07
CA GLU A 455 -26.50 -24.08 6.66
C GLU A 455 -26.29 -24.28 5.14
N SER A 456 -26.63 -23.27 4.32
CA SER A 456 -26.44 -23.37 2.87
C SER A 456 -24.97 -23.29 2.46
N TYR A 457 -24.11 -22.73 3.31
CA TYR A 457 -22.67 -22.53 3.08
C TYR A 457 -21.79 -23.54 3.83
N GLU A 458 -22.38 -24.49 4.54
CA GLU A 458 -21.63 -25.47 5.32
C GLU A 458 -20.78 -26.36 4.41
N VAL A 459 -19.48 -26.45 4.71
CA VAL A 459 -18.53 -27.34 4.02
C VAL A 459 -18.18 -28.49 4.95
N GLU A 460 -18.57 -29.71 4.59
CA GLU A 460 -18.24 -30.90 5.39
C GLU A 460 -16.71 -31.06 5.51
N GLY A 461 -16.21 -31.22 6.73
CA GLY A 461 -14.77 -31.27 7.02
C GLY A 461 -14.05 -29.92 6.99
N GLY A 462 -14.79 -28.83 6.74
CA GLY A 462 -14.32 -27.46 6.90
C GLY A 462 -14.04 -27.11 8.36
N LEU A 463 -13.04 -26.26 8.60
CA LEU A 463 -12.63 -25.87 9.94
C LEU A 463 -13.34 -24.58 10.39
N SER A 464 -14.67 -24.57 10.42
CA SER A 464 -15.50 -23.39 10.73
C SER A 464 -15.20 -22.69 12.06
N GLY A 465 -14.64 -23.43 13.04
CA GLY A 465 -14.21 -22.89 14.33
C GLY A 465 -12.87 -22.15 14.32
N VAL A 466 -12.09 -22.20 13.23
CA VAL A 466 -10.81 -21.50 13.12
C VAL A 466 -11.04 -20.02 12.80
N ILE A 467 -10.40 -19.13 13.56
CA ILE A 467 -10.49 -17.69 13.38
C ILE A 467 -9.57 -17.29 12.21
N VAL A 468 -10.13 -16.55 11.25
CA VAL A 468 -9.39 -15.90 10.17
C VAL A 468 -9.63 -14.40 10.36
N GLU A 469 -8.69 -13.70 10.98
CA GLU A 469 -8.88 -12.29 11.39
C GLU A 469 -9.28 -11.36 10.23
N PRO A 470 -8.63 -11.41 9.05
CA PRO A 470 -9.03 -10.57 7.91
C PRO A 470 -10.48 -10.79 7.45
N LEU A 471 -11.02 -12.01 7.59
CA LEU A 471 -12.41 -12.30 7.25
C LEU A 471 -13.39 -11.68 8.25
N ASN A 472 -13.02 -11.61 9.53
CA ASN A 472 -13.85 -10.98 10.55
C ASN A 472 -13.97 -9.47 10.31
N GLU A 473 -12.88 -8.85 9.86
CA GLU A 473 -12.75 -7.42 9.58
C GLU A 473 -13.34 -7.00 8.23
N TYR A 474 -13.59 -7.95 7.31
CA TYR A 474 -14.26 -7.69 6.04
C TYR A 474 -15.60 -6.97 6.26
N GLU A 475 -15.95 -5.94 5.49
CA GLU A 475 -17.24 -5.26 5.60
C GLU A 475 -18.22 -5.79 4.52
N GLU A 476 -19.45 -6.14 4.93
CA GLU A 476 -20.52 -6.60 4.02
C GLU A 476 -21.18 -5.45 3.26
#